data_AF-A0A843BTV6-F1
#
_entry.id   AF-A0A843BTV6-F1
#
_cell.length_a   1.000
_cell.length_b   1.000
_cell.length_c   1.000
_cell.angle_alpha   90.00
_cell.angle_beta   90.00
_cell.angle_gamma   90.00
#
_symmetry.space_group_name_H-M   'P 1'
#
loop_
_entity.id
_entity.type
_entity.pdbx_description
1 polymer ?
#
loop_
_entity_poly.entity_id
_entity_poly.type
_entity_poly.pdbx_seq_one_letter_code
_entity_poly.pdbx_strand_id
1 'polypeptide(L)'
;MILSKNNKNPRKSVQIIQSKRVVKMSKDVQVKNFRITFLRKPLKTKVKYEVDVRALTKDNALEQAYSRIGSKHKAPRQLLHVKSIKEISDDEIKDNILKEITSNDDVEIH
;
A
#
# COMPACT_ATOMS: atom_id res chain seq x y z
N MET A 1 -10.92 9.66 -1.36
CA MET A 1 -11.95 9.72 -2.43
C MET A 1 -11.83 8.46 -3.29
N ILE A 2 -12.65 7.44 -3.03
CA ILE A 2 -12.86 6.34 -3.98
C ILE A 2 -14.36 6.19 -4.13
N LEU A 3 -14.96 6.88 -5.10
CA LEU A 3 -16.26 6.48 -5.62
C LEU A 3 -16.33 6.79 -7.11
N SER A 4 -16.55 5.74 -7.90
CA SER A 4 -17.47 5.66 -9.03
C SER A 4 -16.92 4.75 -10.12
N LYS A 5 -17.47 3.54 -10.18
CA LYS A 5 -17.57 2.79 -11.44
C LYS A 5 -18.92 2.12 -11.66
N ASN A 6 -19.92 2.28 -10.79
CA ASN A 6 -21.17 1.55 -10.93
C ASN A 6 -22.46 2.31 -10.55
N ASN A 7 -22.50 3.64 -10.73
CA ASN A 7 -23.78 4.34 -10.73
C ASN A 7 -23.75 5.54 -11.68
N LYS A 8 -24.81 5.70 -12.48
CA LYS A 8 -24.97 6.76 -13.48
C LYS A 8 -24.87 8.12 -12.78
N ASN A 9 -23.72 8.77 -12.93
CA ASN A 9 -23.41 10.17 -12.60
C ASN A 9 -23.80 10.73 -11.18
N PRO A 10 -22.87 10.75 -10.20
CA PRO A 10 -23.15 11.24 -8.84
C PRO A 10 -22.55 12.63 -8.47
N ARG A 11 -21.97 13.39 -9.40
CA ARG A 11 -21.14 14.57 -9.04
C ARG A 11 -21.87 15.81 -8.48
N LYS A 12 -23.21 15.87 -8.50
CA LYS A 12 -23.98 17.05 -8.05
C LYS A 12 -24.65 16.93 -6.67
N SER A 13 -24.58 15.78 -5.99
CA SER A 13 -25.36 15.57 -4.74
C SER A 13 -24.68 14.66 -3.71
N VAL A 14 -23.36 14.76 -3.54
CA VAL A 14 -22.65 14.05 -2.46
C VAL A 14 -22.08 15.07 -1.48
N GLN A 15 -22.80 15.30 -0.37
CA GLN A 15 -22.23 15.97 0.80
C GLN A 15 -21.32 14.97 1.54
N ILE A 16 -20.08 15.38 1.81
CA ILE A 16 -19.12 14.58 2.58
C ILE A 16 -19.53 14.69 4.06
N ILE A 17 -20.15 13.65 4.61
CA ILE A 17 -20.85 13.78 5.90
C ILE A 17 -19.90 13.81 7.09
N GLN A 18 -18.73 13.14 7.09
CA GLN A 18 -17.67 13.34 8.11
C GLN A 18 -16.29 12.86 7.61
N SER A 19 -15.28 13.73 7.62
CA SER A 19 -13.86 13.37 7.44
C SER A 19 -13.21 13.06 8.79
N LYS A 20 -13.48 11.87 9.35
CA LYS A 20 -12.85 11.44 10.61
C LYS A 20 -11.41 10.99 10.33
N ARG A 21 -10.41 11.81 10.68
CA ARG A 21 -9.00 11.37 10.78
C ARG A 21 -8.92 10.37 11.93
N VAL A 22 -8.71 9.10 11.63
CA VAL A 22 -8.49 8.05 12.64
C VAL A 22 -6.99 7.99 12.91
N VAL A 23 -6.50 8.82 13.83
CA VAL A 23 -5.12 8.69 14.35
C VAL A 23 -5.17 7.74 15.54
N LYS A 24 -4.84 6.47 15.32
CA LYS A 24 -4.75 5.46 16.38
C LYS A 24 -3.27 5.34 16.76
N MET A 25 -2.83 6.13 17.75
CA MET A 25 -1.51 5.98 18.37
C MET A 25 -1.62 4.95 19.49
N SER A 26 -0.96 3.81 19.33
CA SER A 26 -0.85 2.75 20.32
C SER A 26 0.60 2.63 20.79
N LYS A 27 0.80 2.12 22.00
CA LYS A 27 2.02 2.18 22.82
C LYS A 27 3.15 1.22 22.40
N ASP A 28 2.97 0.41 21.35
CA ASP A 28 3.92 -0.63 20.94
C ASP A 28 4.29 -0.45 19.46
N VAL A 29 5.45 0.15 19.20
CA VAL A 29 5.95 0.44 17.84
C VAL A 29 6.59 -0.84 17.27
N GLN A 30 5.75 -1.75 16.78
CA GLN A 30 6.22 -2.98 16.13
C GLN A 30 6.22 -2.84 14.61
N VAL A 31 7.33 -3.21 13.98
CA VAL A 31 7.46 -3.26 12.53
C VAL A 31 6.74 -4.49 11.99
N LYS A 32 5.91 -4.30 10.96
CA LYS A 32 5.10 -5.36 10.34
C LYS A 32 5.36 -5.46 8.84
N ASN A 33 5.10 -6.63 8.27
CA ASN A 33 5.21 -6.86 6.84
C ASN A 33 3.85 -6.73 6.17
N PHE A 34 3.81 -6.02 5.04
CA PHE A 34 2.60 -5.77 4.28
C PHE A 34 2.80 -6.16 2.81
N ARG A 35 1.86 -6.94 2.28
CA ARG A 35 1.71 -7.17 0.84
C ARG A 35 0.68 -6.23 0.27
N ILE A 36 1.12 -5.37 -0.65
CA ILE A 36 0.26 -4.40 -1.31
C ILE A 36 0.11 -4.79 -2.78
N THR A 37 -1.14 -4.95 -3.20
CA THR A 37 -1.47 -5.22 -4.60
C THR A 37 -2.02 -3.97 -5.25
N PHE A 38 -1.40 -3.55 -6.35
CA PHE A 38 -1.90 -2.49 -7.20
C PHE A 38 -2.44 -3.04 -8.51
N LEU A 39 -3.48 -2.40 -9.01
CA LEU A 39 -3.99 -2.56 -10.36
C LEU A 39 -3.73 -1.27 -11.11
N ARG A 40 -2.92 -1.35 -12.17
CA ARG A 40 -2.78 -0.25 -13.10
C ARG A 40 -3.91 -0.34 -14.11
N LYS A 41 -4.76 0.68 -14.12
CA LYS A 41 -5.72 0.82 -15.23
C LYS A 41 -4.91 1.06 -16.50
N PRO A 42 -5.16 0.29 -17.55
CA PRO A 42 -4.41 0.46 -18.77
C PRO A 42 -5.03 1.47 -19.72
N LEU A 43 -4.26 1.78 -20.77
CA LEU A 43 -4.81 2.11 -22.10
C LEU A 43 -5.10 0.83 -22.93
N LYS A 44 -4.30 -0.26 -22.81
CA LYS A 44 -4.49 -1.56 -23.52
C LYS A 44 -4.68 -2.82 -22.62
N THR A 45 -3.80 -3.10 -21.64
CA THR A 45 -3.84 -4.36 -20.85
C THR A 45 -3.71 -4.16 -19.35
N LYS A 46 -4.63 -4.71 -18.53
CA LYS A 46 -4.62 -4.55 -17.06
C LYS A 46 -3.37 -5.22 -16.47
N VAL A 47 -2.51 -4.44 -15.83
CA VAL A 47 -1.31 -4.94 -15.15
C VAL A 47 -1.53 -4.95 -13.65
N LYS A 48 -1.20 -6.07 -13.00
CA LYS A 48 -1.18 -6.23 -11.55
C LYS A 48 0.26 -6.10 -11.06
N TYR A 49 0.47 -5.29 -10.03
CA TYR A 49 1.74 -5.20 -9.31
C TYR A 49 1.54 -5.69 -7.88
N GLU A 50 2.47 -6.49 -7.40
CA GLU A 50 2.50 -6.99 -6.03
C GLU A 50 3.85 -6.60 -5.44
N VAL A 51 3.81 -5.89 -4.32
CA VAL A 51 5.01 -5.44 -3.63
C VAL A 51 4.84 -5.76 -2.16
N ASP A 52 5.82 -6.46 -1.62
CA ASP A 52 5.98 -6.69 -0.20
C ASP A 52 6.80 -5.51 0.35
N VAL A 53 6.37 -4.94 1.48
CA VAL A 53 7.01 -3.81 2.15
C VAL A 53 6.95 -3.99 3.65
N ARG A 54 7.95 -3.48 4.35
CA ARG A 54 8.04 -3.52 5.80
C ARG A 54 7.84 -2.12 6.37
N ALA A 55 6.91 -1.97 7.31
CA ALA A 55 6.55 -0.67 7.86
C ALA A 55 5.86 -0.76 9.22
N LEU A 56 5.86 0.36 9.95
CA LEU A 56 5.14 0.52 11.22
C LEU A 56 3.62 0.64 11.03
N THR A 57 3.20 1.30 9.96
CA THR A 57 1.79 1.60 9.69
C THR A 57 1.44 1.28 8.24
N LYS A 58 0.15 1.00 8.00
CA LYS A 58 -0.38 0.76 6.65
C LYS A 58 -0.18 1.96 5.71
N ASP A 59 -0.19 3.17 6.24
CA ASP A 59 0.02 4.40 5.47
C ASP A 59 1.47 4.50 4.99
N ASN A 60 2.43 4.30 5.89
CA ASN A 60 3.85 4.29 5.54
C ASN A 60 4.18 3.13 4.57
N ALA A 61 3.58 1.95 4.77
CA ALA A 61 3.69 0.83 3.84
C ALA A 61 3.23 1.22 2.43
N LEU A 62 2.11 1.94 2.34
CA LEU A 62 1.53 2.36 1.07
C LEU A 62 2.43 3.37 0.34
N GLU A 63 2.97 4.35 1.07
CA GLU A 63 3.91 5.34 0.50
C GLU A 63 5.18 4.66 -0.03
N GLN A 64 5.79 3.76 0.74
CA GLN A 64 6.95 3.00 0.29
C GLN A 64 6.65 2.18 -0.97
N ALA A 65 5.49 1.52 -1.02
CA ALA A 65 5.11 0.73 -2.18
C ALA A 65 4.88 1.60 -3.42
N TYR A 66 4.30 2.80 -3.29
CA TYR A 66 4.21 3.75 -4.39
C TYR A 66 5.59 4.16 -4.92
N SER A 67 6.54 4.48 -4.03
CA SER A 67 7.90 4.84 -4.41
C SER A 67 8.62 3.70 -5.14
N ARG A 68 8.51 2.45 -4.64
CA ARG A 68 9.11 1.26 -5.27
C ARG A 68 8.56 1.02 -6.67
N ILE A 69 7.25 1.08 -6.84
CA ILE A 69 6.61 0.86 -8.16
C ILE A 69 6.91 2.01 -9.12
N GLY A 70 6.89 3.24 -8.62
CA GLY A 70 7.23 4.44 -9.40
C GLY A 70 8.65 4.36 -9.95
N SER A 71 9.62 3.99 -9.11
CA SER A 71 11.03 3.86 -9.52
C SER A 71 11.26 2.67 -10.45
N LYS A 72 10.82 1.46 -10.06
CA LYS A 72 11.10 0.22 -10.81
C LYS A 72 10.31 0.10 -12.12
N HIS A 73 9.06 0.57 -12.14
CA HIS A 73 8.15 0.34 -13.26
C HIS A 73 7.68 1.62 -13.96
N LYS A 74 8.18 2.79 -13.55
CA LYS A 74 7.79 4.12 -14.08
C LYS A 74 6.27 4.29 -14.14
N ALA A 75 5.56 3.73 -13.15
CA ALA A 75 4.11 3.78 -13.10
C ALA A 75 3.67 4.95 -12.19
N PRO A 76 3.06 6.00 -12.74
CA PRO A 76 2.66 7.15 -11.93
C PRO A 76 1.52 6.78 -10.98
N ARG A 77 1.55 7.36 -9.76
CA ARG A 77 0.58 7.11 -8.68
C ARG A 77 -0.87 7.23 -9.13
N GLN A 78 -1.16 8.19 -10.01
CA GLN A 78 -2.51 8.46 -10.54
C GLN A 78 -3.11 7.28 -11.33
N LEU A 79 -2.28 6.41 -11.92
CA LEU A 79 -2.74 5.25 -12.69
C LEU A 79 -2.83 3.97 -11.83
N LEU A 80 -2.19 3.97 -10.66
CA LEU A 80 -2.15 2.84 -9.74
C LEU A 80 -3.33 2.90 -8.77
N HIS A 81 -4.16 1.86 -8.81
CA HIS A 81 -5.27 1.69 -7.88
C HIS A 81 -4.91 0.60 -6.87
N VAL A 82 -5.02 0.89 -5.58
CA VAL A 82 -4.83 -0.11 -4.53
C VAL A 82 -5.97 -1.12 -4.61
N LYS A 83 -5.65 -2.40 -4.84
CA LYS A 83 -6.60 -3.50 -4.82
C LYS A 83 -6.78 -4.07 -3.41
N SER A 84 -5.67 -4.24 -2.69
CA SER A 84 -5.66 -4.85 -1.36
C SER A 84 -4.37 -4.48 -0.64
N ILE A 85 -4.48 -4.34 0.68
CA ILE A 85 -3.35 -4.23 1.61
C ILE A 85 -3.54 -5.34 2.64
N LYS A 86 -2.61 -6.29 2.69
CA LYS A 86 -2.64 -7.41 3.64
C LYS A 86 -1.39 -7.37 4.51
N GLU A 87 -1.57 -7.58 5.80
CA GLU A 87 -0.46 -7.91 6.70
C GLU A 87 -0.07 -9.36 6.45
N ILE A 88 1.22 -9.65 6.34
CA ILE A 88 1.75 -10.99 6.08
C ILE A 88 2.80 -11.32 7.14
N SER A 89 2.97 -12.60 7.44
CA SER A 89 4.03 -13.08 8.32
C SER A 89 5.37 -13.16 7.58
N ASP A 90 6.47 -13.24 8.32
CA ASP A 90 7.84 -13.28 7.81
C ASP A 90 8.10 -14.48 6.85
N ASP A 91 7.42 -15.61 7.09
CA ASP A 91 7.51 -16.80 6.24
C ASP A 91 6.85 -16.63 4.86
N GLU A 92 5.81 -15.80 4.77
CA GLU A 92 5.02 -15.60 3.54
C GLU A 92 5.62 -14.54 2.59
N ILE A 93 6.74 -13.92 2.97
CA ILE A 93 7.44 -12.92 2.16
C ILE A 93 7.94 -13.59 0.89
N LYS A 94 7.53 -13.04 -0.27
CA LYS A 94 7.95 -13.56 -1.58
C LYS A 94 9.23 -12.91 -2.08
N ASP A 95 9.51 -11.69 -1.62
CA ASP A 95 10.68 -10.94 -2.05
C ASP A 95 11.91 -11.40 -1.26
N ASN A 96 12.86 -12.04 -1.97
CA ASN A 96 14.03 -12.66 -1.34
C ASN A 96 14.90 -11.65 -0.57
N ILE A 97 15.00 -10.42 -1.09
CA ILE A 97 15.77 -9.34 -0.45
C ILE A 97 15.12 -8.96 0.88
N LEU A 98 13.79 -8.78 0.88
CA LEU A 98 13.04 -8.52 2.12
C LEU A 98 13.13 -9.66 3.12
N LYS A 99 13.16 -10.91 2.67
CA LYS A 99 13.32 -12.06 3.55
C LYS A 99 14.65 -12.03 4.30
N GLU A 100 15.73 -11.70 3.59
CA GLU A 100 17.07 -11.56 4.19
C GLU A 100 17.17 -10.42 5.21
N ILE A 101 16.56 -9.27 4.91
CA ILE A 101 16.53 -8.11 5.83
C ILE A 101 15.69 -8.44 7.07
N THR A 102 14.59 -9.17 6.90
CA THR A 102 13.71 -9.56 8.02
C THR A 102 14.44 -10.44 9.02
N SER A 103 15.34 -11.32 8.57
CA SER A 103 16.14 -12.18 9.43
C SER A 103 17.28 -11.47 10.17
N ASN A 104 17.60 -10.21 9.84
CA ASN A 104 18.76 -9.47 10.38
C ASN A 104 18.35 -8.28 11.28
N ASP A 105 17.14 -8.25 11.83
CA ASP A 105 16.53 -7.03 12.39
C ASP A 105 17.01 -6.61 13.80
N ASP A 106 18.18 -7.04 14.24
CA ASP A 106 18.88 -6.48 15.41
C ASP A 106 19.72 -5.27 14.97
N VAL A 107 19.08 -4.22 14.46
CA VAL A 107 19.77 -2.94 14.24
C VAL A 107 19.39 -1.97 15.36
N GLU A 108 20.07 -2.10 16.51
CA GLU A 108 20.08 -1.07 17.55
C GLU A 108 20.75 0.18 16.99
N ILE A 109 19.94 1.22 16.75
CA ILE A 109 20.44 2.55 16.44
C ILE A 109 21.02 3.13 17.74
N HIS A 110 22.34 3.09 17.89
CA HIS A 110 23.08 3.71 19.00
C HIS A 110 23.12 5.24 18.86
#